data_AF-A0A5S3YJ39-F1
#
_entry.id   AF-A0A5S3YJ39-F1
#
_cell.length_a   1.000
_cell.length_b   1.000
_cell.length_c   1.000
_cell.angle_alpha   90.00
_cell.angle_beta   90.00
_cell.angle_gamma   90.00
#
_symmetry.space_group_name_H-M   'P 1'
#
loop_
_entity.id
_entity.type
_entity.pdbx_description
1 polymer ?
#
loop_
_entity_poly.entity_id
_entity_poly.type
_entity_poly.pdbx_seq_one_letter_code
_entity_poly.pdbx_strand_id
1 'polypeptide(L)' 'FPQPIYPSGLWSSTMARKGETFSGFREQDADNARFHTDYYNVGIHKGALATPNFMKRAFEK' A
#
# COMPACT_ATOMS: atom_id res chain seq x y z
N PHE A 1 -5.05 -2.30 -4.05
CA PHE A 1 -5.46 -3.34 -3.08
C PHE A 1 -6.70 -4.06 -3.60
N PRO A 2 -6.68 -5.39 -3.81
CA PRO A 2 -7.88 -6.15 -4.16
C PRO A 2 -8.93 -6.03 -3.07
N GLN A 3 -10.14 -5.66 -3.45
CA GLN A 3 -11.33 -5.59 -2.61
C GLN A 3 -12.51 -6.17 -3.40
N PRO A 4 -12.71 -7.50 -3.35
CA PRO A 4 -13.58 -8.23 -4.29
C PRO A 4 -15.03 -7.75 -4.37
N ILE A 5 -15.51 -7.07 -3.32
CA ILE A 5 -16.90 -6.58 -3.21
C ILE A 5 -17.04 -5.08 -3.56
N TYR A 6 -15.94 -4.35 -3.79
CA TYR A 6 -16.02 -2.97 -4.27
C TYR A 6 -16.12 -2.91 -5.79
N PRO A 7 -16.83 -1.90 -6.36
CA PRO A 7 -16.81 -1.66 -7.80
C PRO A 7 -15.37 -1.63 -8.34
N SER A 8 -15.11 -2.30 -9.46
CA SER A 8 -13.79 -2.58 -10.08
C SER A 8 -12.90 -3.63 -9.40
N GLY A 9 -13.25 -4.10 -8.20
CA GLY A 9 -12.42 -5.06 -7.45
C GLY A 9 -11.11 -4.48 -6.91
N LEU A 10 -10.86 -3.18 -7.11
CA LEU A 10 -9.66 -2.47 -6.71
C LEU A 10 -10.02 -1.27 -5.82
N TRP A 11 -9.27 -1.12 -4.74
CA TRP A 11 -9.31 0.05 -3.89
C TRP A 11 -7.92 0.68 -3.77
N SER A 12 -7.89 2.00 -3.62
CA SER A 12 -6.69 2.80 -3.42
C SER A 12 -6.69 3.44 -2.03
N SER A 13 -5.52 3.88 -1.58
CA SER A 13 -5.36 4.65 -0.36
C SER A 13 -4.28 5.70 -0.59
N THR A 14 -4.51 6.92 -0.12
CA THR A 14 -3.55 8.01 -0.24
C THR A 14 -2.80 8.17 1.08
N MET A 15 -1.48 8.07 1.04
CA MET A 15 -0.63 8.36 2.20
C MET A 15 -0.13 9.80 2.12
N ALA A 16 -0.18 10.51 3.25
CA ALA A 16 0.36 11.86 3.39
C ALA A 16 1.16 11.98 4.69
N ARG A 17 2.23 12.78 4.65
CA ARG A 17 3.10 13.08 5.79
C ARG A 17 3.43 14.57 5.79
N LYS A 18 3.60 15.17 6.97
CA LYS A 18 4.05 16.56 7.11
C LYS A 18 5.58 16.63 7.11
N GLY A 19 6.14 17.53 6.31
CA GLY A 19 7.54 17.98 6.40
C GLY A 19 8.62 16.94 6.07
N GLU A 20 8.26 15.74 5.62
CA GLU A 20 9.20 14.63 5.45
C GLU A 20 8.76 13.70 4.32
N THR A 21 9.74 13.00 3.73
CA THR A 21 9.50 11.97 2.73
C THR A 21 9.09 10.65 3.40
N PHE A 22 8.53 9.74 2.59
CA PHE A 22 8.37 8.34 2.98
C PHE A 22 9.71 7.61 2.78
N SER A 23 10.39 7.28 3.88
CA SER A 23 11.65 6.53 3.87
C SER A 23 11.45 5.10 4.40
N GLY A 24 10.80 4.28 3.59
CA GLY A 24 10.47 2.90 3.96
C GLY A 24 9.32 2.79 4.97
N PHE A 25 9.23 1.63 5.62
CA PHE A 25 8.22 1.33 6.65
C PHE A 25 8.84 0.42 7.72
N ARG A 26 8.10 0.18 8.81
CA ARG A 26 8.53 -0.66 9.95
C ARG A 26 8.50 -2.14 9.57
N GLU A 27 9.40 -2.55 8.69
CA GLU A 27 9.42 -3.88 8.08
C GLU A 27 9.59 -4.99 9.14
N GLN A 28 10.53 -4.82 10.07
CA GLN A 28 10.74 -5.79 11.15
C GLN A 28 9.50 -5.93 12.06
N ASP A 29 8.83 -4.82 12.39
CA ASP A 29 7.61 -4.85 13.19
C ASP A 29 6.46 -5.54 12.45
N ALA A 30 6.35 -5.33 11.14
CA ALA A 30 5.34 -5.97 10.31
C ALA A 30 5.58 -7.49 10.16
N ASP A 31 6.84 -7.90 10.06
CA ASP A 31 7.24 -9.31 9.98
C ASP A 31 7.05 -10.04 11.33
N ASN A 32 7.26 -9.31 12.44
CA ASN A 32 7.13 -9.84 13.81
C ASN A 32 5.84 -9.39 14.49
N ALA A 33 4.78 -9.16 13.71
CA ALA A 33 3.48 -8.73 14.23
C ALA A 33 2.99 -9.73 15.30
N ARG A 34 2.65 -9.21 16.49
CA ARG A 34 2.15 -10.02 17.63
C ARG A 34 0.65 -10.34 17.53
N PHE A 35 0.02 -10.02 16.41
CA PHE A 35 -1.39 -10.22 16.14
C PHE A 35 -1.57 -10.94 14.79
N HIS A 36 -2.65 -11.69 14.66
CA HIS A 36 -2.96 -12.44 13.46
C HIS A 36 -3.45 -11.52 12.33
N THR A 37 -3.04 -11.82 11.10
CA THR A 37 -3.46 -11.09 9.89
C THR A 37 -3.73 -12.06 8.74
N ASP A 38 -4.95 -12.05 8.21
CA ASP A 38 -5.32 -12.89 7.05
C ASP A 38 -4.82 -12.33 5.70
N TYR A 39 -4.52 -11.03 5.65
CA TYR A 39 -4.22 -10.33 4.40
C TYR A 39 -2.91 -9.53 4.46
N TYR A 40 -2.69 -8.74 5.50
CA TYR A 40 -1.50 -7.89 5.59
C TYR A 40 -0.24 -8.72 5.86
N ASN A 41 0.84 -8.46 5.13
CA ASN A 41 2.19 -8.92 5.41
C ASN A 41 3.19 -7.97 4.71
N VAL A 42 4.50 -8.18 4.95
CA VAL A 42 5.58 -7.38 4.35
C VAL A 42 5.49 -7.30 2.83
N GLY A 43 5.26 -8.43 2.16
CA GLY A 43 5.15 -8.51 0.70
C GLY A 43 3.95 -7.74 0.17
N ILE A 44 2.80 -7.86 0.83
CA ILE A 44 1.57 -7.15 0.49
C ILE A 44 1.73 -5.64 0.68
N HIS A 45 2.40 -5.19 1.74
CA HIS A 45 2.72 -3.77 1.92
C HIS A 45 3.58 -3.23 0.77
N LYS A 46 4.67 -3.94 0.43
CA LYS A 46 5.55 -3.54 -0.69
C LYS A 46 4.81 -3.52 -2.02
N GLY A 47 4.03 -4.56 -2.32
CA GLY A 47 3.25 -4.65 -3.56
C GLY A 47 2.18 -3.56 -3.67
N ALA A 48 1.60 -3.14 -2.56
CA ALA A 48 0.63 -2.06 -2.53
C ALA A 48 1.19 -0.66 -2.89
N LEU A 49 2.49 -0.46 -2.72
CA LEU A 49 3.18 0.79 -3.10
C LEU A 49 3.46 0.85 -4.61
N ALA A 50 3.27 -0.24 -5.35
CA ALA A 50 3.45 -0.25 -6.79
C ALA A 50 2.29 0.46 -7.49
N THR A 51 2.56 1.63 -8.07
CA THR A 51 1.56 2.39 -8.84
C THR A 51 1.41 1.83 -10.26
N PRO A 52 0.20 1.43 -10.71
CA PRO A 52 -0.04 1.02 -12.09
C PRO A 52 0.32 2.10 -13.10
N ASN A 53 0.80 1.72 -14.29
CA ASN A 53 1.29 2.68 -15.27
C ASN A 53 0.24 3.70 -15.75
N PHE A 54 -1.05 3.32 -15.80
CA PHE A 54 -2.11 4.26 -16.16
C PHE A 54 -2.30 5.36 -15.09
N MET A 55 -2.07 5.05 -13.82
CA MET A 55 -2.11 6.03 -12.73
C MET A 55 -0.88 6.92 -12.72
N LYS A 56 0.31 6.36 -13.00
CA LYS A 56 1.55 7.16 -13.14
C LYS A 56 1.35 8.29 -14.14
N ARG A 57 0.88 7.95 -15.36
CA ARG A 57 0.56 8.95 -16.41
C ARG A 57 -0.49 9.98 -15.96
N ALA A 58 -1.45 9.59 -15.12
CA ALA A 58 -2.48 10.49 -14.63
C ALA A 58 -1.96 11.47 -13.55
N PHE A 59 -0.86 11.14 -12.87
CA PHE A 59 -0.23 11.97 -11.83
C PHE A 59 0.90 12.87 -12.35
N GLU A 60 1.44 12.60 -13.53
CA GLU A 60 2.49 13.38 -14.21
C GLU A 60 1.98 14.72 -14.80
N LYS A 61 0.92 15.31 -14.24
CA LYS A 61 0.36 16.58 -14.73
C LYS A 61 1.33 17.75 -14.61
#